data_AF-A0A0F9UN23-F1
#
_entry.id   AF-A0A0F9UN23-F1
#
_cell.length_a   1.000
_cell.length_b   1.000
_cell.length_c   1.000
_cell.angle_alpha   90.00
_cell.angle_beta   90.00
_cell.angle_gamma   90.00
#
_symmetry.space_group_name_H-M   'P 1'
#
loop_
_entity.id
_entity.type
_entity.pdbx_description
1 polymer ?
#
loop_
_entity_poly.entity_id
_entity_poly.type
_entity_poly.pdbx_seq_one_letter_code
_entity_poly.pdbx_strand_id
1 'polypeptide(L)'
;MCKWEVQIEMPVHVDVNYPDLPERYELKNRMIDACLAPHVFKLNNNGCITRNCCCGHRQNWKYNRDQVMDKSRMGSILIDNNCVRLADSLGYYVTVDEYNHSTVEIKNDV
;
A
#
# COMPACT_ATOMS: atom_id res chain seq x y z
N MET A 1 0.51 -17.53 -5.40
CA MET A 1 -0.10 -16.94 -6.63
C MET A 1 -1.16 -15.90 -6.28
N CYS A 2 -0.96 -14.64 -6.69
CA CYS A 2 -1.98 -13.61 -6.67
C CYS A 2 -3.21 -14.07 -7.49
N LYS A 3 -4.39 -14.14 -6.87
CA LYS A 3 -5.64 -14.37 -7.60
C LYS A 3 -6.00 -13.07 -8.30
N TRP A 4 -5.62 -13.01 -9.58
CA TRP A 4 -5.98 -11.92 -10.48
C TRP A 4 -7.44 -11.51 -10.35
N GLU A 5 -7.69 -10.20 -10.39
CA GLU A 5 -9.04 -9.59 -10.40
C GLU A 5 -9.89 -9.82 -9.16
N VAL A 6 -9.40 -10.58 -8.17
CA VAL A 6 -10.09 -10.74 -6.90
C VAL A 6 -9.77 -9.55 -6.02
N GLN A 7 -10.77 -8.70 -5.85
CA GLN A 7 -10.76 -7.65 -4.85
C GLN A 7 -11.60 -8.10 -3.66
N ILE A 8 -11.18 -7.72 -2.46
CA ILE A 8 -11.96 -7.91 -1.26
C ILE A 8 -12.22 -6.55 -0.61
N GLU A 9 -13.36 -6.44 0.05
CA GLU A 9 -13.69 -5.28 0.85
C GLU A 9 -13.05 -5.42 2.23
N MET A 10 -12.26 -4.42 2.63
CA MET A 10 -11.72 -4.37 4.00
C MET A 10 -11.50 -2.93 4.47
N PRO A 11 -11.44 -2.71 5.80
CA PRO A 11 -11.16 -1.39 6.34
C PRO A 11 -9.74 -0.93 6.03
N VAL A 12 -9.62 0.27 5.47
CA VAL A 12 -8.37 1.00 5.26
C VAL A 12 -8.52 2.43 5.76
N HIS A 13 -7.41 3.07 6.11
CA HIS A 13 -7.40 4.47 6.49
C HIS A 13 -7.44 5.33 5.23
N VAL A 14 -8.39 6.24 5.15
CA VAL A 14 -8.46 7.24 4.07
C VAL A 14 -8.22 8.62 4.62
N ASP A 15 -7.49 9.44 3.87
CA ASP A 15 -7.30 10.85 4.21
C ASP A 15 -8.66 11.56 4.22
N VAL A 16 -8.93 12.27 5.32
CA VAL A 16 -10.08 13.16 5.41
C VAL A 16 -9.59 14.57 5.18
N ASN A 17 -9.88 15.09 4.00
CA ASN A 17 -9.42 16.42 3.61
C ASN A 17 -10.24 17.49 4.35
N TYR A 18 -9.67 18.01 5.44
CA TYR A 18 -10.12 19.21 6.12
C TYR A 18 -9.03 20.27 5.99
N PRO A 19 -9.24 21.34 5.20
CA PRO A 19 -8.22 22.35 4.92
C PRO A 19 -7.58 22.98 6.16
N ASP A 20 -8.32 23.03 7.27
CA ASP A 20 -7.96 23.77 8.48
C ASP A 20 -7.59 22.88 9.68
N LEU A 21 -7.54 21.55 9.50
CA LEU A 21 -7.25 20.61 10.58
C LEU A 21 -5.97 19.81 10.29
N PRO A 22 -5.29 19.31 11.34
CA PRO A 22 -4.22 18.32 11.16
C PRO A 22 -4.72 17.15 10.32
N GLU A 23 -3.81 16.46 9.64
CA GLU A 23 -4.14 15.23 8.91
C GLU A 23 -4.96 14.28 9.79
N ARG A 24 -6.15 13.93 9.31
CA ARG A 24 -7.07 13.01 9.95
C ARG A 24 -7.35 11.86 9.02
N TYR A 25 -7.46 10.68 9.63
CA TYR A 25 -7.75 9.45 8.92
C TYR A 25 -9.06 8.87 9.43
N GLU A 26 -9.88 8.41 8.49
CA GLU A 26 -11.08 7.64 8.81
C GLU A 26 -10.92 6.21 8.31
N LEU A 27 -11.37 5.25 9.12
CA LEU A 27 -11.47 3.87 8.69
C LEU A 27 -12.66 3.74 7.73
N LYS A 28 -12.41 3.41 6.47
CA LYS A 28 -13.47 3.13 5.48
C LYS A 28 -13.21 1.81 4.80
N ASN A 29 -14.29 1.08 4.53
CA ASN A 29 -14.22 -0.11 3.71
C ASN A 29 -13.89 0.30 2.26
N ARG A 30 -12.85 -0.31 1.69
CA ARG A 30 -12.46 -0.14 0.29
C ARG A 30 -12.23 -1.51 -0.34
N MET A 31 -12.48 -1.57 -1.65
CA MET A 31 -12.09 -2.70 -2.47
C MET A 31 -10.59 -2.63 -2.70
N ILE A 32 -9.85 -3.63 -2.22
CA ILE A 32 -8.41 -3.74 -2.43
C ILE A 32 -8.08 -5.11 -3.01
N ASP A 33 -6.91 -5.24 -3.64
CA ASP A 33 -6.48 -6.50 -4.20
C ASP A 33 -6.27 -7.55 -3.11
N ALA A 34 -6.87 -8.73 -3.28
CA ALA A 34 -6.90 -9.78 -2.26
C ALA A 34 -5.49 -10.25 -1.83
N CYS A 35 -4.49 -10.09 -2.70
CA CYS A 35 -3.09 -10.39 -2.40
C CYS A 35 -2.45 -9.40 -1.41
N LEU A 36 -2.96 -8.16 -1.31
CA LEU A 36 -2.45 -7.16 -0.38
C LEU A 36 -3.19 -7.17 0.96
N ALA A 37 -4.42 -7.68 0.97
CA ALA A 37 -5.27 -7.62 2.15
C ALA A 37 -4.68 -8.22 3.44
N PRO A 38 -4.00 -9.37 3.42
CA PRO A 38 -3.36 -9.89 4.63
C PRO A 38 -2.29 -8.93 5.19
N HIS A 39 -1.55 -8.25 4.31
CA HIS A 39 -0.51 -7.30 4.69
C HIS A 39 -1.10 -6.00 5.21
N VAL A 40 -2.12 -5.46 4.55
CA VAL A 40 -2.88 -4.30 5.02
C VAL A 40 -3.50 -4.57 6.40
N PHE A 41 -4.10 -5.75 6.57
CA PHE A 41 -4.68 -6.16 7.86
C PHE A 41 -3.60 -6.25 8.95
N LYS A 42 -2.47 -6.89 8.66
CA LYS A 42 -1.34 -7.00 9.61
C LYS A 42 -0.81 -5.63 10.02
N LEU A 43 -0.61 -4.72 9.06
CA LEU A 43 -0.12 -3.36 9.33
C LEU A 43 -1.12 -2.56 10.17
N ASN A 44 -2.39 -2.51 9.76
CA ASN A 44 -3.44 -1.80 10.49
C ASN A 44 -3.62 -2.34 11.92
N ASN A 45 -3.60 -3.66 12.11
CA ASN A 45 -3.75 -4.28 13.43
C ASN A 45 -2.56 -4.03 14.38
N ASN A 46 -1.40 -3.65 13.84
CA ASN A 46 -0.23 -3.23 14.63
C ASN A 46 -0.16 -1.71 14.84
N GLY A 47 -1.22 -0.97 14.49
CA GLY A 47 -1.29 0.47 14.66
C GLY A 47 -0.64 1.28 13.53
N CYS A 48 -0.30 0.63 12.41
CA CYS A 48 0.16 1.37 11.24
C CYS A 48 -1.00 1.85 10.38
N ILE A 49 -0.96 3.12 9.97
CA ILE A 49 -1.94 3.70 9.06
C ILE A 49 -1.56 3.38 7.61
N THR A 50 -2.33 2.50 6.95
CA THR A 50 -2.21 2.26 5.51
C THR A 50 -3.12 3.21 4.73
N ARG A 51 -2.55 4.06 3.86
CA ARG A 51 -3.27 5.15 3.15
C ARG A 51 -3.74 4.75 1.76
N ASN A 52 -2.88 4.04 1.01
CA ASN A 52 -3.15 3.57 -0.34
C ASN A 52 -2.49 2.22 -0.54
N CYS A 53 -3.08 1.36 -1.35
CA CYS A 53 -2.49 0.09 -1.72
C CYS A 53 -2.79 -0.18 -3.19
N CYS A 54 -1.76 -0.54 -3.95
CA CYS A 54 -1.94 -1.07 -5.30
C CYS A 54 -1.01 -2.24 -5.50
N CYS A 55 -1.54 -3.31 -6.07
CA CYS A 55 -0.67 -4.25 -6.74
C CYS A 55 -0.56 -3.77 -8.20
N GLY A 56 0.63 -3.77 -8.77
CA GLY A 56 0.85 -3.40 -10.19
C GLY A 56 0.15 -4.34 -11.20
N HIS A 57 -0.93 -5.01 -10.81
CA HIS A 57 -1.63 -6.04 -11.57
C HIS A 57 -2.82 -5.48 -12.37
N ARG A 58 -3.32 -4.27 -12.10
CA ARG A 58 -4.37 -3.58 -12.90
C ARG A 58 -3.96 -2.24 -13.49
N GLN A 59 -2.75 -1.79 -13.18
CA GLN A 59 -2.28 -0.48 -13.54
C GLN A 59 -1.63 -0.54 -14.92
N ASN A 60 -2.46 -0.40 -15.95
CA ASN A 60 -2.04 0.00 -17.29
C ASN A 60 -1.59 1.47 -17.23
N TRP A 61 -0.56 1.76 -16.43
CA TRP A 61 0.07 3.07 -16.46
C TRP A 61 0.68 3.15 -17.84
N LYS A 62 0.18 4.08 -18.64
CA LYS A 62 0.90 4.53 -19.83
C LYS A 62 2.15 5.29 -19.35
N TYR A 63 3.07 4.59 -18.69
CA TYR A 63 4.45 5.03 -18.67
C TYR A 63 4.96 4.88 -20.10
N ASN A 64 5.65 5.92 -20.56
CA ASN A 64 6.26 5.95 -21.88
C ASN A 64 7.00 4.64 -22.15
N ARG A 65 6.85 4.18 -23.39
CA ARG A 65 7.11 2.85 -23.96
C ARG A 65 8.51 2.24 -23.68
N ASP A 66 9.39 2.97 -23.01
CA ASP A 66 10.80 2.62 -22.77
C ASP A 66 11.11 2.31 -21.28
N GLN A 67 10.19 2.55 -20.36
CA GLN A 67 10.31 2.11 -18.97
C GLN A 67 9.50 0.83 -18.76
N VAL A 68 10.04 -0.27 -19.29
CA VAL A 68 9.65 -1.60 -18.82
C VAL A 68 10.10 -1.70 -17.37
N MET A 69 9.23 -1.31 -16.43
CA MET A 69 9.38 -1.73 -15.04
C MET A 69 9.38 -3.25 -15.07
N ASP A 70 10.50 -3.83 -14.64
CA ASP A 70 10.74 -5.26 -14.62
C ASP A 70 9.54 -5.98 -14.00
N LYS A 71 9.11 -7.07 -14.64
CA LYS A 71 7.82 -7.74 -14.42
C LYS A 71 7.77 -8.55 -13.13
N SER A 72 8.60 -8.21 -12.14
CA SER A 72 8.61 -8.76 -10.78
C SER A 72 7.67 -8.03 -9.82
N ARG A 73 6.64 -7.34 -10.34
CA ARG A 73 5.34 -7.04 -9.70
C ARG A 73 5.37 -6.99 -8.17
N MET A 74 5.94 -5.94 -7.60
CA MET A 74 5.87 -5.74 -6.16
C MET A 74 4.50 -5.15 -5.81
N GLY A 75 3.83 -5.71 -4.80
CA GLY A 75 2.70 -5.04 -4.18
C GLY A 75 3.20 -3.80 -3.44
N SER A 76 2.50 -2.67 -3.52
CA SER A 76 2.88 -1.48 -2.78
C SER A 76 1.78 -1.07 -1.80
N ILE A 77 2.16 -0.74 -0.57
CA ILE A 77 1.27 -0.19 0.45
C ILE A 77 1.89 1.10 0.98
N LEU A 78 1.24 2.22 0.74
CA LEU A 78 1.59 3.51 1.31
C LEU A 78 1.23 3.51 2.81
N ILE A 79 2.18 3.87 3.66
CA ILE A 79 2.07 3.94 5.11
C ILE A 79 2.47 5.31 5.63
N ASP A 80 2.01 5.66 6.83
CA ASP A 80 2.52 6.82 7.57
C ASP A 80 4.04 6.66 7.84
N ASN A 81 4.81 7.75 7.79
CA ASN A 81 6.26 7.72 8.03
C ASN A 81 6.64 7.19 9.41
N ASN A 82 5.77 7.38 10.41
CA ASN A 82 5.99 6.84 11.76
C ASN A 82 5.91 5.31 11.77
N CYS A 83 5.33 4.68 10.73
CA CYS A 83 5.28 3.24 10.59
C CYS A 83 6.55 2.61 10.02
N VAL A 84 7.53 3.37 9.50
CA VAL A 84 8.70 2.79 8.79
C VAL A 84 9.39 1.72 9.65
N ARG A 85 9.70 2.06 10.90
CA ARG A 85 10.36 1.15 11.85
C ARG A 85 9.48 -0.05 12.20
N LEU A 86 8.17 0.15 12.28
CA LEU A 86 7.22 -0.92 12.57
C LEU A 86 7.14 -1.89 11.38
N ALA A 87 6.99 -1.37 10.16
CA ALA A 87 6.93 -2.18 8.96
C ALA A 87 8.22 -2.99 8.76
N ASP A 88 9.39 -2.38 8.96
CA ASP A 88 10.67 -3.08 8.96
C ASP A 88 10.71 -4.21 10.01
N SER A 89 10.26 -3.94 11.25
CA SER A 89 10.19 -4.95 12.32
C SER A 89 9.26 -6.13 12.00
N LEU A 90 8.25 -5.91 11.14
CA LEU A 90 7.31 -6.93 10.67
C LEU A 90 7.81 -7.72 9.46
N GLY A 91 9.04 -7.43 9.00
CA GLY A 91 9.74 -8.09 7.90
C GLY A 91 9.48 -7.48 6.52
N TYR A 92 8.94 -6.26 6.46
CA TYR A 92 8.68 -5.58 5.19
C TYR A 92 9.88 -4.75 4.76
N TYR A 93 10.13 -4.73 3.45
CA TYR A 93 11.03 -3.74 2.87
C TYR A 93 10.28 -2.42 2.69
N VAL A 94 10.87 -1.32 3.16
CA VAL A 94 10.25 0.00 3.13
C VAL A 94 11.13 0.96 2.33
N THR A 95 10.55 1.64 1.35
CA THR A 95 11.17 2.73 0.60
C THR A 95 10.52 4.05 1.00
N VAL A 96 11.33 5.08 1.24
CA VAL A 96 10.84 6.44 1.46
C VAL A 96 11.17 7.27 0.22
N ASP A 97 10.17 7.92 -0.37
CA ASP A 97 10.38 8.79 -1.53
C ASP A 97 10.84 10.21 -1.14
N GLU A 98 11.16 11.03 -2.15
CA GLU A 98 11.59 12.42 -1.97
C GLU A 98 10.51 13.35 -1.36
N TYR A 99 9.25 12.92 -1.37
CA TYR A 99 8.11 13.63 -0.80
C TYR A 99 7.80 13.17 0.64
N ASN A 100 8.67 12.36 1.24
CA ASN A 100 8.46 11.70 2.52
C ASN A 100 7.18 10.84 2.52
N HIS A 101 6.91 10.10 1.45
CA HIS A 101 5.95 9.02 1.47
C HIS A 101 6.67 7.70 1.72
N SER A 102 6.26 7.00 2.78
CA SER A 102 6.79 5.69 3.10
C SER A 102 5.96 4.59 2.44
N THR A 103 6.60 3.76 1.62
CA THR A 103 5.97 2.69 0.87
C THR A 103 6.54 1.34 1.30
N VAL A 104 5.67 0.41 1.66
CA VAL A 104 5.99 -1.00 1.89
C VAL A 104 5.96 -1.72 0.55
N GLU A 105 7.08 -2.33 0.18
CA GLU A 105 7.17 -3.19 -0.99
C GLU A 105 7.01 -4.66 -0.59
N ILE A 106 6.04 -5.31 -1.22
CA ILE A 106 5.75 -6.73 -1.03
C ILE A 106 6.29 -7.47 -2.25
N LYS A 107 7.40 -8.17 -2.07
CA LYS A 107 7.87 -9.15 -3.06
C LYS A 107 6.79 -10.23 -3.17
N ASN A 108 6.28 -10.46 -4.38
CA ASN A 108 5.46 -11.65 -4.61
C ASN A 108 6.39 -12.85 -4.44
N ASP A 109 6.16 -13.66 -3.40
CA ASP A 109 6.69 -15.02 -3.35
C ASP A 109 6.14 -15.76 -4.58
N VAL A 110 7.03 -16.06 -5.51
CA VAL A 110 6.75 -16.76 -6.78
C VAL A 110 6.30 -18.18 -6.48
#